data_AF-A0A832J3F2-F1
#
_entry.id   AF-A0A832J3F2-F1
#
_cell.length_a   1.000
_cell.length_b   1.000
_cell.length_c   1.000
_cell.angle_alpha   90.00
_cell.angle_beta   90.00
_cell.angle_gamma   90.00
#
_symmetry.space_group_name_H-M   'P 1'
#
loop_
_entity.id
_entity.type
_entity.pdbx_description
1 polymer ?
#
loop_
_entity_poly.entity_id
_entity_poly.type
_entity_poly.pdbx_seq_one_letter_code
_entity_poly.pdbx_strand_id
1 'polypeptide(L)' 'MQQWVKLSLCLHFDQTQGYAKVWQDGVLVSEAQVKKGNGEFTQAHFGLYAPPSMSSGVVYNDDLSITEGECLSAY' A
#
# COMPACT_ATOMS: atom_id res chain seq x y z
N MET A 1 8.41 -21.02 -2.22
CA MET A 1 8.02 -21.12 -0.79
C MET A 1 7.01 -20.03 -0.50
N GLN A 2 6.03 -20.32 0.36
CA GLN A 2 5.11 -19.31 0.88
C GLN A 2 5.74 -18.73 2.15
N GLN A 3 5.84 -17.41 2.23
CA GLN A 3 6.39 -16.71 3.38
C GLN A 3 5.57 -15.44 3.63
N TRP A 4 5.47 -15.06 4.90
CA TRP A 4 4.93 -13.76 5.28
C TRP A 4 5.86 -12.65 4.80
N VAL A 5 5.28 -11.58 4.25
CA VAL A 5 5.99 -10.36 3.87
C VAL A 5 5.29 -9.18 4.51
N LYS A 6 6.05 -8.25 5.09
CA LYS A 6 5.50 -7.00 5.63
C LYS A 6 5.52 -5.97 4.52
N LEU A 7 4.33 -5.50 4.12
CA LEU A 7 4.20 -4.33 3.25
C LEU A 7 3.91 -3.10 4.09
N SER A 8 4.70 -2.05 3.92
CA SER A 8 4.40 -0.73 4.45
C SER A 8 4.24 0.24 3.30
N LEU A 9 3.16 1.02 3.32
CA LEU A 9 2.84 1.98 2.29
C LEU A 9 2.74 3.36 2.93
N CYS A 10 3.33 4.35 2.28
CA CYS A 10 3.10 5.75 2.59
C CYS A 10 2.50 6.40 1.34
N LEU A 11 1.37 7.08 1.55
CA LEU A 11 0.66 7.81 0.51
C LEU A 11 0.49 9.26 0.98
N HIS A 12 1.08 10.19 0.25
CA HIS A 12 0.89 11.61 0.45
C HIS A 12 -0.03 12.14 -0.66
N PHE A 13 -1.24 12.51 -0.30
CA PHE A 13 -2.32 12.84 -1.24
C PHE A 13 -2.29 14.29 -1.76
N ASP A 14 -1.18 15.03 -1.61
CA ASP A 14 -1.09 16.40 -2.12
C ASP A 14 -1.18 16.47 -3.65
N GLN A 15 -1.86 17.50 -4.18
CA GLN A 15 -2.09 17.62 -5.62
C GLN A 15 -0.82 17.95 -6.43
N THR A 16 0.17 18.57 -5.79
CA THR A 16 1.36 19.14 -6.45
C THR A 16 2.67 18.47 -6.02
N GLN A 17 2.74 18.03 -4.76
CA GLN A 17 3.87 17.42 -4.07
C GLN A 17 3.50 16.03 -3.53
N GLY A 18 2.44 15.42 -4.06
CA GLY A 18 2.03 14.07 -3.67
C GLY A 18 3.08 13.03 -4.04
N TYR A 19 3.11 11.94 -3.28
CA TYR A 19 4.04 10.84 -3.51
C TYR A 19 3.50 9.52 -2.94
N ALA A 20 4.05 8.43 -3.43
CA ALA A 20 3.81 7.09 -2.91
C ALA A 20 5.13 6.38 -2.67
N LYS A 21 5.26 5.72 -1.53
CA LYS A 21 6.43 4.90 -1.15
C LYS A 21 5.97 3.54 -0.68
N VAL A 22 6.73 2.51 -1.03
CA VAL A 22 6.49 1.13 -0.64
C VAL A 22 7.76 0.54 -0.06
N TRP A 23 7.63 -0.06 1.11
CA TRP A 23 8.64 -0.90 1.73
C TRP A 23 8.17 -2.34 1.76
N GLN A 24 9.09 -3.26 1.49
CA GLN A 24 8.90 -4.68 1.74
C GLN A 24 9.92 -5.10 2.78
N ASP A 25 9.44 -5.71 3.87
CA ASP A 25 10.29 -6.20 4.96
C ASP A 25 11.24 -5.12 5.50
N GLY A 26 10.72 -3.88 5.62
CA GLY A 26 11.47 -2.71 6.12
C GLY A 26 12.37 -2.02 5.08
N VAL A 27 12.56 -2.60 3.90
CA VAL A 27 13.43 -2.04 2.85
C VAL A 27 12.61 -1.25 1.85
N LEU A 28 13.03 -0.02 1.53
CA LEU A 28 12.38 0.79 0.50
C LEU A 28 12.57 0.12 -0.87
N VAL A 29 11.48 -0.31 -1.49
CA VAL A 29 11.50 -1.01 -2.78
C VAL A 29 10.92 -0.18 -3.92
N SER A 30 10.12 0.84 -3.63
CA SER A 30 9.56 1.73 -4.65
C SER A 30 9.23 3.11 -4.08
N GLU A 31 9.49 4.15 -4.87
CA GLU A 31 9.11 5.52 -4.59
C GLU A 31 8.74 6.24 -5.90
N ALA A 32 7.65 6.99 -5.88
CA ALA A 32 7.22 7.79 -7.02
C ALA A 32 6.52 9.09 -6.58
N GLN A 33 6.71 10.13 -7.39
CA GLN A 33 5.93 11.37 -7.28
C GLN A 33 4.56 11.17 -7.92
N VAL A 34 3.50 11.57 -7.23
CA VAL A 34 2.09 11.46 -7.66
C VAL A 34 1.48 12.85 -7.66
N LYS A 35 1.55 13.53 -8.80
CA LYS A 35 1.07 14.92 -8.97
C LYS A 35 -0.35 14.98 -9.53
N LYS A 36 -1.25 14.20 -8.94
CA LYS A 36 -2.67 14.03 -9.33
C LYS A 36 -3.50 13.61 -8.12
N GLY A 37 -4.81 13.82 -8.19
CA GLY A 37 -5.75 13.48 -7.11
C GLY A 37 -6.54 14.70 -6.65
N ASN A 38 -7.41 14.53 -5.66
CA ASN A 38 -8.22 15.59 -5.07
C ASN A 38 -7.76 16.02 -3.66
N GLY A 39 -6.70 15.42 -3.11
CA GLY A 39 -6.27 15.69 -1.73
C GLY A 39 -6.81 14.70 -0.69
N GLU A 40 -7.70 13.79 -1.08
CA GLU A 40 -8.49 13.02 -0.14
C GLU A 40 -8.21 11.52 -0.22
N PHE A 41 -8.14 10.87 0.94
CA PHE A 41 -8.20 9.42 1.03
C PHE A 41 -9.66 8.99 1.16
N THR A 42 -10.22 8.41 0.10
CA THR A 42 -11.64 8.02 0.09
C THR A 42 -11.87 6.61 0.67
N GLN A 43 -11.15 5.61 0.16
CA GLN A 43 -11.32 4.22 0.55
C GLN A 43 -10.06 3.41 0.22
N ALA A 44 -9.75 2.39 1.04
CA ALA A 44 -8.80 1.33 0.70
C ALA A 44 -9.49 -0.04 0.72
N HIS A 45 -9.11 -0.89 -0.23
CA HIS A 45 -9.46 -2.30 -0.24
C HIS A 45 -8.18 -3.12 -0.07
N PHE A 46 -8.24 -4.18 0.73
CA PHE A 46 -7.12 -5.09 0.95
C PHE A 46 -7.60 -6.54 0.95
N GLY A 47 -6.96 -7.38 0.14
CA GLY A 47 -7.35 -8.77 -0.03
C GLY A 47 -7.18 -9.24 -1.48
N LEU A 48 -7.74 -10.41 -1.78
CA LEU A 48 -7.72 -10.99 -3.12
C LEU A 48 -8.84 -10.40 -3.98
N TYR A 49 -8.48 -9.63 -5.00
CA TYR A 49 -9.36 -9.30 -6.11
C TYR A 49 -9.01 -10.20 -7.31
N ALA A 50 -9.92 -11.12 -7.66
CA ALA A 50 -9.67 -12.14 -8.68
C ALA A 50 -10.38 -11.79 -10.01
N PRO A 51 -9.71 -11.95 -11.18
CA PRO A 51 -10.36 -11.80 -12.47
C PRO A 51 -11.36 -12.94 -12.73
N PRO A 52 -12.34 -12.77 -13.65
CA PRO A 52 -13.35 -13.79 -13.93
C PRO A 52 -12.80 -15.15 -14.38
N SER A 53 -11.59 -15.19 -14.93
CA SER A 53 -10.90 -16.41 -15.36
C SER A 53 -10.32 -17.23 -14.20
N MET A 54 -10.24 -16.66 -12.99
CA MET A 54 -9.74 -17.33 -11.80
C MET A 54 -10.91 -17.79 -10.92
N SER A 55 -11.08 -19.11 -10.79
CA SER A 55 -12.20 -19.69 -10.04
C SER A 55 -11.99 -19.73 -8.52
N SER A 56 -10.74 -19.74 -8.06
CA SER A 56 -10.39 -19.66 -6.64
C SER A 56 -8.93 -19.26 -6.43
N GLY A 57 -8.64 -18.72 -5.25
CA GLY A 57 -7.30 -18.41 -4.76
C GLY A 57 -7.36 -18.14 -3.26
N VAL A 58 -6.26 -18.42 -2.54
CA VAL A 58 -6.17 -18.19 -1.10
C VAL A 58 -5.02 -17.22 -0.85
N VAL A 59 -5.32 -16.13 -0.15
CA VAL A 59 -4.35 -15.13 0.33
C VAL A 59 -4.56 -14.96 1.82
N TYR A 60 -3.47 -14.99 2.59
CA TYR A 60 -3.48 -14.75 4.02
C TYR A 60 -3.02 -13.32 4.28
N ASN A 61 -3.73 -12.62 5.15
CA ASN A 61 -3.46 -11.24 5.55
C ASN A 61 -3.48 -11.20 7.07
N ASP A 62 -2.54 -10.48 7.66
CA ASP A 62 -2.47 -10.27 9.10
C ASP A 62 -1.88 -8.89 9.39
N ASP A 63 -2.07 -8.39 10.62
CA ASP A 63 -1.53 -7.12 11.12
C ASP A 63 -1.80 -5.88 10.23
N LEU A 64 -3.02 -5.80 9.67
CA LEU A 64 -3.43 -4.62 8.89
C LEU A 64 -3.68 -3.42 9.81
N SER A 65 -2.90 -2.35 9.61
CA SER A 65 -3.15 -1.04 10.22
C SER A 65 -3.15 0.06 9.16
N ILE A 66 -4.07 1.03 9.30
CA ILE A 66 -4.09 2.26 8.50
C ILE A 66 -4.11 3.43 9.50
N THR A 67 -3.14 4.32 9.37
CA THR A 67 -2.98 5.47 10.26
C THR A 67 -2.68 6.73 9.45
N GLU A 68 -3.21 7.86 9.89
CA GLU A 68 -2.81 9.18 9.41
C GLU A 68 -1.60 9.67 10.20
N GLY A 69 -0.61 10.23 9.51
CA GLY A 69 0.62 10.74 10.14
C GLY A 69 1.76 10.93 9.15
N GLU A 70 2.93 11.27 9.68
CA GLU A 70 4.13 11.37 8.85
C GLU A 70 4.57 10.00 8.33
N CYS A 71 5.13 10.00 7.13
CA CYS A 71 5.74 8.82 6.54
C CYS A 71 7.12 8.57 7.14
N LEU A 72 7.11 8.05 8.36
CA LEU A 72 8.30 7.54 9.03
C LEU A 72 8.74 6.26 8.29
N SER A 73 10.05 6.04 8.19
CA SER A 73 10.59 4.82 7.60
C SER A 73 9.91 3.59 8.21
N ALA A 74 9.63 2.56 7.41
CA ALA A 74 9.01 1.33 7.91
C ALA A 74 9.77 0.81 9.14
N TYR A 75 9.14 0.90 10.31
CA TYR A 75 9.67 0.38 11.57
C TYR A 75 9.85 -1.14 11.51
#